data_AF-A0AAI9X1L6-F1
#
_entry.id   AF-A0AAI9X1L6-F1
#
_cell.length_a   1.000
_cell.length_b   1.000
_cell.length_c   1.000
_cell.angle_alpha   90.00
_cell.angle_beta   90.00
_cell.angle_gamma   90.00
#
_symmetry.space_group_name_H-M   'P 1'
#
loop_
_entity.id
_entity.type
_entity.pdbx_description
1 polymer ?
#
loop_
_entity_poly.entity_id
_entity_poly.type
_entity_poly.pdbx_seq_one_letter_code
_entity_poly.pdbx_strand_id
1 'polypeptide(L)'
;MDSVARFIHQRARLGFPGRTIVYCSTIAHTCTIAGILGCESFFSNQADQDGILERFRTGPGKVLVATNALGMGIDIPDIRSVIHLGWPRTMLDYGQESGRAGRDGQPSEAIIVQPEGFHKPPIWFQLPVGADEKQVQLYEADITLVQDYLDTPLSGCRRAVLDAYLDGDFDGRTRTHCGDSIAQGLDEQRCDRCQPSWYVSSYEPTPSIPWGRGD
;
A
#
# COMPACT_ATOMS: atom_id res chain seq x y z
N MET A 1 -4.92 12.70 -11.85
CA MET A 1 -5.12 12.86 -10.39
C MET A 1 -6.55 12.57 -9.99
N ASP A 2 -7.54 13.11 -10.70
CA ASP A 2 -8.97 12.89 -10.40
C ASP A 2 -9.40 11.40 -10.39
N SER A 3 -8.85 10.59 -11.30
CA SER A 3 -9.11 9.15 -11.33
C SER A 3 -8.59 8.43 -10.08
N VAL A 4 -7.39 8.77 -9.62
CA VAL A 4 -6.76 8.20 -8.42
C VAL A 4 -7.54 8.61 -7.17
N ALA A 5 -7.89 9.89 -7.04
CA ALA A 5 -8.69 10.35 -5.90
C ALA A 5 -10.06 9.66 -5.84
N ARG A 6 -10.72 9.52 -7.00
CA ARG A 6 -12.01 8.81 -7.10
C ARG A 6 -11.87 7.33 -6.73
N PHE A 7 -10.80 6.66 -7.17
CA PHE A 7 -10.49 5.29 -6.80
C PHE A 7 -10.33 5.14 -5.28
N ILE A 8 -9.51 6.00 -4.65
CA ILE A 8 -9.28 5.97 -3.20
C ILE A 8 -10.59 6.19 -2.45
N HIS A 9 -11.39 7.19 -2.84
CA HIS A 9 -12.69 7.44 -2.21
C HIS A 9 -13.65 6.26 -2.37
N GLN A 10 -13.67 5.62 -3.53
CA GLN A 10 -14.50 4.45 -3.75
C GLN A 10 -14.08 3.31 -2.84
N ARG A 11 -12.77 3.03 -2.70
CA ARG A 11 -12.27 1.98 -1.81
C ARG A 11 -12.57 2.28 -0.34
N ALA A 12 -12.33 3.51 0.10
CA ALA A 12 -12.63 3.93 1.47
C ALA A 12 -14.13 3.91 1.83
N ARG A 13 -15.04 4.01 0.83
CA ARG A 13 -16.50 4.05 1.03
C ARG A 13 -17.21 2.72 0.76
N LEU A 14 -16.84 2.06 -0.33
CA LEU A 14 -17.52 0.88 -0.89
C LEU A 14 -16.70 -0.41 -0.75
N GLY A 15 -15.43 -0.31 -0.35
CA GLY A 15 -14.61 -1.46 0.00
C GLY A 15 -15.00 -2.01 1.38
N PHE A 16 -14.06 -2.68 2.02
CA PHE A 16 -14.29 -3.20 3.37
C PHE A 16 -14.51 -2.05 4.37
N PRO A 17 -15.51 -2.14 5.27
CA PRO A 17 -15.78 -1.10 6.24
C PRO A 17 -14.64 -0.98 7.25
N GLY A 18 -13.94 0.16 7.23
CA GLY A 18 -12.90 0.50 8.19
C GLY A 18 -11.98 1.60 7.68
N ARG A 19 -10.74 1.60 8.14
CA ARG A 19 -9.75 2.67 7.85
C ARG A 19 -8.89 2.36 6.65
N THR A 20 -8.43 3.41 5.98
CA THR A 20 -7.59 3.37 4.78
C THR A 20 -6.35 4.22 5.03
N ILE A 21 -5.19 3.65 4.74
CA ILE A 21 -3.92 4.38 4.69
C ILE A 21 -3.51 4.50 3.24
N VAL A 22 -3.12 5.70 2.82
CA VAL A 22 -2.58 5.97 1.49
C VAL A 22 -1.12 6.40 1.63
N TYR A 23 -0.20 5.54 1.24
CA TYR A 23 1.22 5.84 1.20
C TYR A 23 1.60 6.59 -0.07
N CYS A 24 2.24 7.75 0.12
CA CYS A 24 2.88 8.54 -0.92
C CYS A 24 4.37 8.65 -0.62
N SER A 25 5.14 8.87 -1.66
CA SER A 25 6.58 8.86 -1.59
C SER A 25 7.25 10.13 -1.09
N THR A 26 6.56 11.26 -1.16
CA THR A 26 7.12 12.57 -0.79
C THR A 26 6.11 13.36 0.01
N ILE A 27 6.59 14.22 0.90
CA ILE A 27 5.74 15.12 1.70
C ILE A 27 4.86 15.98 0.79
N ALA A 28 5.42 16.51 -0.30
CA ALA A 28 4.67 17.32 -1.26
C ALA A 28 3.51 16.53 -1.88
N HIS A 29 3.74 15.27 -2.27
CA HIS A 29 2.71 14.41 -2.84
C HIS A 29 1.68 14.02 -1.77
N THR A 30 2.11 13.69 -0.56
CA THR A 30 1.25 13.42 0.61
C THR A 30 0.29 14.59 0.87
N CYS A 31 0.80 15.82 0.97
CA CYS A 31 -0.03 17.00 1.20
C CYS A 31 -1.00 17.25 0.03
N THR A 32 -0.53 17.07 -1.21
CA THR A 32 -1.37 17.25 -2.41
C THR A 32 -2.54 16.27 -2.40
N ILE A 33 -2.28 14.98 -2.18
CA ILE A 33 -3.32 13.95 -2.17
C ILE A 33 -4.26 14.12 -0.98
N ALA A 34 -3.75 14.45 0.20
CA ALA A 34 -4.59 14.74 1.37
C ALA A 34 -5.54 15.92 1.13
N GLY A 35 -5.05 17.00 0.49
CA GLY A 35 -5.86 18.14 0.11
C GLY A 35 -6.95 17.79 -0.91
N ILE A 36 -6.63 16.96 -1.91
CA ILE A 36 -7.61 16.48 -2.90
C ILE A 36 -8.69 15.60 -2.24
N LEU A 37 -8.29 14.73 -1.32
CA LEU A 37 -9.19 13.81 -0.62
C LEU A 37 -9.95 14.47 0.54
N GLY A 38 -9.57 15.68 0.95
CA GLY A 38 -10.13 16.36 2.11
C GLY A 38 -9.91 15.60 3.42
N CYS A 39 -8.72 15.02 3.60
CA CYS A 39 -8.37 14.22 4.78
C CYS A 39 -7.04 14.65 5.41
N GLU A 40 -6.68 14.02 6.53
CA GLU A 40 -5.43 14.29 7.23
C GLU A 40 -4.21 13.76 6.45
N SER A 41 -3.08 14.45 6.63
CA SER A 41 -1.77 14.02 6.15
C SER A 41 -0.83 13.71 7.31
N PHE A 42 0.04 12.71 7.14
CA PHE A 42 1.06 12.33 8.13
C PHE A 42 2.47 12.20 7.52
N PHE A 43 3.44 12.93 8.05
CA PHE A 43 4.84 12.85 7.63
C PHE A 43 5.83 13.24 8.74
N SER A 44 7.12 12.97 8.53
CA SER A 44 8.19 13.29 9.49
C SER A 44 8.24 14.77 9.83
N ASN A 45 8.54 15.10 11.09
CA ASN A 45 8.69 16.48 11.60
C ASN A 45 7.44 17.36 11.44
N GLN A 46 6.28 16.76 11.22
CA GLN A 46 5.00 17.47 11.25
C GLN A 46 4.65 17.85 12.69
N ALA A 47 4.09 19.03 12.90
CA ALA A 47 3.53 19.39 14.20
C ALA A 47 2.28 18.54 14.49
N ASP A 48 1.99 18.27 15.77
CA ASP A 48 0.78 17.55 16.21
C ASP A 48 0.61 16.14 15.60
N GLN A 49 1.70 15.38 15.43
CA GLN A 49 1.62 13.99 14.94
C GLN A 49 0.68 13.13 15.79
N ASP A 50 0.73 13.27 17.11
CA ASP A 50 -0.14 12.53 18.03
C ASP A 50 -1.62 12.88 17.85
N GLY A 51 -1.95 14.17 17.71
CA GLY A 51 -3.32 14.61 17.47
C GLY A 51 -3.86 14.15 16.12
N ILE A 52 -3.03 14.15 15.07
CA ILE A 52 -3.40 13.62 13.74
C ILE A 52 -3.74 12.13 13.84
N LEU A 53 -2.89 11.34 14.52
CA LEU A 53 -3.13 9.92 14.69
C LEU A 53 -4.37 9.64 15.53
N GLU A 54 -4.59 10.43 16.58
CA GLU A 54 -5.79 10.30 17.40
C GLU A 54 -7.06 10.60 16.61
N ARG A 55 -7.07 11.68 15.81
CA ARG A 55 -8.20 12.01 14.92
C ARG A 55 -8.42 10.94 13.86
N PHE A 56 -7.37 10.31 13.35
CA PHE A 56 -7.52 9.17 12.45
C PHE A 56 -8.09 7.94 13.17
N ARG A 57 -7.66 7.67 14.41
CA ARG A 57 -8.12 6.54 15.23
C ARG A 57 -9.56 6.66 15.69
N THR A 58 -10.04 7.85 16.03
CA THR A 58 -11.36 8.02 16.67
C THR A 58 -12.33 8.85 15.85
N GLY A 59 -11.84 9.67 14.92
CA GLY A 59 -12.65 10.56 14.12
C GLY A 59 -13.44 9.87 13.00
N PRO A 60 -14.37 10.60 12.36
CA PRO A 60 -15.17 10.10 11.24
C PRO A 60 -14.36 9.91 9.95
N GLY A 61 -13.12 10.42 9.92
CA GLY A 61 -12.20 10.30 8.79
C GLY A 61 -11.69 8.88 8.63
N LYS A 62 -12.05 8.22 7.53
CA LYS A 62 -11.58 6.85 7.23
C LYS A 62 -10.26 6.82 6.48
N VAL A 63 -9.69 7.96 6.07
CA VAL A 63 -8.51 8.00 5.21
C VAL A 63 -7.41 8.83 5.86
N LEU A 64 -6.20 8.29 5.90
CA LEU A 64 -4.98 8.99 6.25
C LEU A 64 -4.00 8.88 5.08
N VAL A 65 -3.47 10.01 4.61
CA VAL A 65 -2.42 10.00 3.59
C VAL A 65 -1.09 10.20 4.29
N ALA A 66 -0.14 9.29 4.09
CA ALA A 66 1.11 9.30 4.82
C ALA A 66 2.32 9.14 3.91
N THR A 67 3.48 9.55 4.40
CA THR A 67 4.77 9.03 3.92
C THR A 67 5.15 7.77 4.68
N ASN A 68 6.28 7.14 4.33
CA ASN A 68 6.85 6.01 5.08
C ASN A 68 7.17 6.36 6.56
N ALA A 69 7.18 7.66 6.90
CA ALA A 69 7.31 8.18 8.26
C ALA A 69 6.22 7.70 9.23
N LEU A 70 5.12 7.12 8.73
CA LEU A 70 4.05 6.57 9.55
C LEU A 70 4.55 5.49 10.54
N GLY A 71 5.76 4.95 10.32
CA GLY A 71 6.59 4.37 11.38
C GLY A 71 6.10 3.05 11.97
N MET A 72 7.01 2.28 12.57
CA MET A 72 6.65 1.06 13.33
C MET A 72 5.94 1.47 14.62
N GLY A 73 4.64 1.17 14.77
CA GLY A 73 3.93 1.45 16.04
C GLY A 73 2.47 1.89 15.90
N ILE A 74 1.98 2.21 14.70
CA ILE A 74 0.54 2.34 14.49
C ILE A 74 -0.09 0.96 14.53
N ASP A 75 -0.75 0.69 15.64
CA ASP A 75 -1.61 -0.47 15.82
C ASP A 75 -3.07 -0.03 15.79
N ILE A 76 -3.63 0.00 14.58
CA ILE A 76 -5.05 0.27 14.36
C ILE A 76 -5.63 -1.01 13.78
N PRO A 77 -6.39 -1.79 14.57
CA PRO A 77 -6.76 -3.15 14.22
C PRO A 77 -7.65 -3.21 12.97
N ASP A 78 -8.45 -2.16 12.73
CA ASP A 78 -9.47 -2.11 11.69
C ASP A 78 -9.04 -1.40 10.39
N ILE A 79 -7.73 -1.35 10.11
CA ILE A 79 -7.24 -0.92 8.79
C ILE A 79 -7.69 -1.95 7.75
N ARG A 80 -8.47 -1.50 6.78
CA ARG A 80 -9.09 -2.30 5.72
C ARG A 80 -8.42 -2.16 4.38
N SER A 81 -7.81 -1.01 4.12
CA SER A 81 -7.09 -0.77 2.88
C SER A 81 -5.75 -0.11 3.17
N VAL A 82 -4.69 -0.65 2.59
CA VAL A 82 -3.41 0.05 2.47
C VAL A 82 -3.17 0.28 0.98
N ILE A 83 -2.99 1.54 0.59
CA ILE A 83 -2.86 1.94 -0.82
C ILE A 83 -1.51 2.63 -1.00
N HIS A 84 -0.63 2.09 -1.82
CA HIS A 84 0.60 2.75 -2.25
C HIS A 84 0.37 3.48 -3.57
N LEU A 85 0.63 4.80 -3.60
CA LEU A 85 0.59 5.59 -4.82
C LEU A 85 1.97 5.66 -5.47
N GLY A 86 2.13 4.90 -6.54
CA GLY A 86 3.37 4.71 -7.26
C GLY A 86 4.22 3.59 -6.67
N TRP A 87 5.53 3.72 -6.84
CA TRP A 87 6.49 2.73 -6.41
C TRP A 87 6.65 2.71 -4.89
N PRO A 88 6.55 1.52 -4.25
CA PRO A 88 7.08 1.35 -2.91
C PRO A 88 8.58 1.68 -2.87
N ARG A 89 9.06 2.15 -1.71
CA ARG A 89 10.45 2.59 -1.54
C ARG A 89 11.43 1.42 -1.45
N THR A 90 11.04 0.34 -0.80
CA THR A 90 11.76 -0.93 -0.79
C THR A 90 10.72 -2.05 -0.67
N MET A 91 11.13 -3.29 -0.94
CA MET A 91 10.24 -4.43 -0.66
C MET A 91 9.97 -4.63 0.83
N LEU A 92 10.93 -4.30 1.70
CA LEU A 92 10.73 -4.32 3.15
C LEU A 92 9.68 -3.30 3.58
N ASP A 93 9.79 -2.06 3.11
CA ASP A 93 8.82 -1.00 3.39
C ASP A 93 7.42 -1.45 2.96
N TYR A 94 7.29 -1.98 1.73
CA TYR A 94 6.01 -2.51 1.25
C TYR A 94 5.46 -3.62 2.14
N GLY A 95 6.29 -4.60 2.52
CA GLY A 95 5.87 -5.71 3.39
C GLY A 95 5.38 -5.24 4.76
N GLN A 96 6.09 -4.29 5.38
CA GLN A 96 5.71 -3.74 6.69
C GLN A 96 4.48 -2.85 6.62
N GLU A 97 4.38 -2.01 5.59
CA GLU A 97 3.29 -1.07 5.39
C GLU A 97 1.98 -1.78 5.03
N SER A 98 2.04 -2.75 4.09
CA SER A 98 0.88 -3.56 3.71
C SER A 98 0.38 -4.44 4.87
N GLY A 99 1.29 -4.97 5.70
CA GLY A 99 0.96 -5.75 6.91
C GLY A 99 0.28 -4.98 8.05
N ARG A 100 -0.05 -3.69 7.88
CA ARG A 100 -0.91 -2.96 8.82
C ARG A 100 -2.39 -3.28 8.63
N ALA A 101 -2.77 -3.73 7.44
CA ALA A 101 -4.15 -4.08 7.13
C ALA A 101 -4.56 -5.37 7.86
N GLY A 102 -5.82 -5.44 8.29
CA GLY A 102 -6.42 -6.70 8.76
C GLY A 102 -5.87 -7.25 10.08
N ARG A 103 -5.34 -6.42 10.98
CA ARG A 103 -4.78 -6.88 12.26
C ARG A 103 -5.81 -7.47 13.23
N ASP A 104 -7.09 -7.18 13.02
CA ASP A 104 -8.23 -7.86 13.66
C ASP A 104 -8.60 -9.21 13.01
N GLY A 105 -7.83 -9.67 12.02
CA GLY A 105 -8.07 -10.91 11.29
C GLY A 105 -9.20 -10.82 10.26
N GLN A 106 -9.81 -9.66 10.06
CA GLN A 106 -10.86 -9.47 9.05
C GLN A 106 -10.25 -9.22 7.67
N PRO A 107 -10.99 -9.55 6.58
CA PRO A 107 -10.54 -9.29 5.22
C PRO A 107 -10.11 -7.84 5.01
N SER A 108 -8.98 -7.66 4.33
CA SER A 108 -8.40 -6.37 4.01
C SER A 108 -7.62 -6.44 2.70
N GLU A 109 -7.33 -5.29 2.11
CA GLU A 109 -6.63 -5.20 0.84
C GLU A 109 -5.35 -4.33 0.93
N ALA A 110 -4.31 -4.79 0.24
CA ALA A 110 -3.10 -4.01 -0.06
C ALA A 110 -3.06 -3.77 -1.56
N ILE A 111 -3.03 -2.49 -1.95
CA ILE A 111 -3.17 -2.05 -3.34
C ILE A 111 -1.97 -1.19 -3.71
N ILE A 112 -1.33 -1.49 -4.83
CA ILE A 112 -0.41 -0.55 -5.49
C ILE A 112 -1.13 0.06 -6.68
N VAL A 113 -1.24 1.39 -6.69
CA VAL A 113 -1.72 2.14 -7.84
C VAL A 113 -0.50 2.65 -8.58
N GLN A 114 -0.36 2.29 -9.86
CA GLN A 114 0.67 2.85 -10.75
C GLN A 114 -0.01 3.81 -11.74
N PRO A 115 -0.05 5.13 -11.45
CA PRO A 115 -0.53 6.08 -12.44
C PRO A 115 0.35 6.04 -13.69
N GLU A 116 -0.21 6.41 -14.84
CA GLU A 116 0.54 6.55 -16.08
C GLU A 116 1.78 7.45 -15.85
N GLY A 117 2.93 7.01 -16.37
CA GLY A 117 4.22 7.69 -16.15
C GLY A 117 4.98 7.27 -14.87
N PHE A 118 4.38 6.49 -13.98
CA PHE A 118 5.03 5.94 -12.77
C PHE A 118 5.51 4.50 -12.97
N HIS A 119 5.96 4.14 -14.18
CA HIS A 119 6.51 2.82 -14.50
C HIS A 119 8.01 2.70 -14.21
N LYS A 120 8.62 3.76 -13.67
CA LYS A 120 10.03 3.80 -13.26
C LYS A 120 10.11 4.21 -11.80
N PRO A 121 11.17 3.79 -11.09
CA PRO A 121 11.51 4.37 -9.80
C PRO A 121 11.53 5.90 -9.91
N PRO A 122 10.84 6.61 -9.01
CA PRO A 122 10.72 8.06 -9.08
C PRO A 122 12.06 8.77 -8.81
N ILE A 123 12.19 10.03 -9.18
CA ILE A 123 13.49 10.73 -9.18
C ILE A 123 14.18 10.84 -7.80
N TRP A 124 13.46 10.70 -6.70
CA TRP A 124 14.03 10.68 -5.34
C TRP A 124 14.57 9.29 -4.93
N PHE A 125 14.28 8.25 -5.72
CA PHE A 125 15.16 7.09 -5.85
C PHE A 125 16.41 7.56 -6.60
N GLN A 126 17.21 8.40 -5.96
CA GLN A 126 18.56 8.73 -6.40
C GLN A 126 19.50 8.27 -5.32
N LEU A 127 20.56 7.59 -5.74
CA LEU A 127 21.67 7.28 -4.86
C LEU A 127 22.22 8.58 -4.25
N PRO A 128 22.62 8.57 -2.97
CA PRO A 128 23.32 9.70 -2.37
C PRO A 128 24.51 10.11 -3.22
N VAL A 129 24.75 11.42 -3.33
CA VAL A 129 25.97 11.92 -3.98
C VAL A 129 27.19 11.38 -3.22
N GLY A 130 28.06 10.65 -3.92
CA GLY A 130 29.22 10.00 -3.31
C GLY A 130 28.96 8.62 -2.71
N ALA A 131 27.85 7.96 -3.07
CA ALA A 131 27.60 6.58 -2.68
C ALA A 131 28.75 5.65 -3.12
N ASP A 132 29.17 4.77 -2.21
CA ASP A 132 30.16 3.74 -2.51
C ASP A 132 29.55 2.57 -3.32
N GLU A 133 30.41 1.72 -3.88
CA GLU A 133 29.99 0.59 -4.72
C GLU A 133 29.01 -0.36 -4.03
N LYS A 134 29.17 -0.57 -2.71
CA LYS A 134 28.27 -1.43 -1.94
C LYS A 134 26.90 -0.79 -1.77
N GLN A 135 26.84 0.52 -1.54
CA GLN A 135 25.59 1.27 -1.44
C GLN A 135 24.84 1.26 -2.78
N VAL A 136 25.55 1.39 -3.90
CA VAL A 136 24.98 1.26 -5.25
C VAL A 136 24.37 -0.13 -5.44
N GLN A 137 25.14 -1.19 -5.14
CA GLN A 137 24.68 -2.58 -5.30
C GLN A 137 23.43 -2.89 -4.47
N LEU A 138 23.40 -2.48 -3.19
CA LEU A 138 22.25 -2.71 -2.32
C LEU A 138 21.00 -2.01 -2.84
N TYR A 139 21.15 -0.78 -3.33
CA TYR A 139 20.07 0.01 -3.87
C TYR A 139 19.51 -0.56 -5.19
N GLU A 140 20.38 -1.01 -6.10
CA GLU A 140 19.96 -1.68 -7.34
C GLU A 140 19.25 -3.01 -7.05
N ALA A 141 19.69 -3.75 -6.04
CA ALA A 141 19.03 -4.96 -5.58
C ALA A 141 17.61 -4.66 -5.07
N ASP A 142 17.42 -3.63 -4.24
CA ASP A 142 16.10 -3.22 -3.75
C ASP A 142 15.14 -2.82 -4.88
N ILE A 143 15.63 -2.05 -5.87
CA ILE A 143 14.82 -1.68 -7.05
C ILE A 143 14.38 -2.94 -7.80
N THR A 144 15.31 -3.86 -8.02
CA THR A 144 15.04 -5.09 -8.77
C THR A 144 13.94 -5.91 -8.08
N LEU A 145 14.01 -6.04 -6.75
CA LEU A 145 12.99 -6.76 -5.98
C LEU A 145 11.61 -6.09 -6.07
N VAL A 146 11.54 -4.76 -6.03
CA VAL A 146 10.26 -4.04 -6.21
C VAL A 146 9.74 -4.21 -7.63
N GLN A 147 10.61 -4.12 -8.65
CA GLN A 147 10.23 -4.34 -10.05
C GLN A 147 9.68 -5.75 -10.25
N ASP A 148 10.35 -6.78 -9.75
CA ASP A 148 9.91 -8.18 -9.86
C ASP A 148 8.54 -8.40 -9.19
N TYR A 149 8.30 -7.77 -8.04
CA TYR A 149 6.99 -7.80 -7.41
C TYR A 149 5.92 -7.14 -8.27
N LEU A 150 6.18 -5.97 -8.83
CA LEU A 150 5.23 -5.24 -9.67
C LEU A 150 4.92 -6.01 -10.97
N ASP A 151 5.97 -6.54 -11.59
CA ASP A 151 5.97 -7.27 -12.87
C ASP A 151 5.64 -8.75 -12.74
N THR A 152 5.24 -9.21 -11.54
CA THR A 152 4.83 -10.62 -11.34
C THR A 152 3.89 -11.03 -12.49
N PRO A 153 4.22 -12.08 -13.25
CA PRO A 153 3.48 -12.41 -14.47
C PRO A 153 2.04 -12.80 -14.13
N LEU A 154 1.16 -12.80 -15.14
CA LEU A 154 -0.23 -13.26 -14.97
C LEU A 154 -0.32 -14.72 -14.50
N SER A 155 0.69 -15.54 -14.80
CA SER A 155 0.83 -16.91 -14.31
C SER A 155 1.50 -17.02 -12.93
N GLY A 156 1.93 -15.89 -12.34
CA GLY A 156 2.63 -15.84 -11.06
C GLY A 156 1.71 -15.59 -9.86
N CYS A 157 2.33 -15.40 -8.69
CA CYS A 157 1.63 -15.11 -7.44
C CYS A 157 2.38 -14.03 -6.64
N ARG A 158 1.72 -12.90 -6.34
CA ARG A 158 2.34 -11.83 -5.54
C ARG A 158 2.70 -12.29 -4.13
N ARG A 159 1.89 -13.17 -3.54
CA ARG A 159 2.15 -13.71 -2.21
C ARG A 159 3.40 -14.60 -2.20
N ALA A 160 3.62 -15.40 -3.24
CA ALA A 160 4.82 -16.21 -3.35
C ALA A 160 6.09 -15.35 -3.44
N VAL A 161 6.04 -14.25 -4.22
CA VAL A 161 7.17 -13.30 -4.31
C VAL A 161 7.45 -12.64 -2.96
N LEU A 162 6.40 -12.18 -2.26
CA LEU A 162 6.56 -11.51 -0.97
C LEU A 162 7.07 -12.47 0.12
N ASP A 163 6.58 -13.71 0.16
CA ASP A 163 7.00 -14.70 1.15
C ASP A 163 8.43 -15.20 0.89
N ALA A 164 8.80 -15.38 -0.38
CA ALA A 164 10.19 -15.69 -0.72
C ALA A 164 11.16 -14.59 -0.27
N TYR A 165 10.73 -13.33 -0.30
CA TYR A 165 11.52 -12.20 0.20
C TYR A 165 11.59 -12.11 1.73
N LEU A 166 10.44 -12.25 2.42
CA LEU A 166 10.36 -12.06 3.87
C LEU A 166 10.79 -13.29 4.67
N ASP A 167 10.32 -14.47 4.26
CA ASP A 167 10.44 -15.73 5.00
C ASP A 167 11.42 -16.71 4.34
N GLY A 168 11.66 -16.56 3.04
CA GLY A 168 12.52 -17.47 2.28
C GLY A 168 11.93 -18.88 2.17
N ASP A 169 12.77 -19.89 2.35
CA ASP A 169 12.32 -21.27 2.50
C ASP A 169 11.93 -21.51 3.97
N PHE A 170 10.64 -21.67 4.22
CA PHE A 170 10.11 -21.92 5.56
C PHE A 170 9.73 -23.39 5.69
N ASP A 171 10.35 -24.10 6.62
CA ASP A 171 10.09 -25.53 6.91
C ASP A 171 10.27 -26.45 5.68
N GLY A 172 11.24 -26.11 4.81
CA GLY A 172 11.57 -26.88 3.60
C GLY A 172 10.50 -26.82 2.50
N ARG A 173 9.59 -25.85 2.58
CA ARG A 173 8.56 -25.59 1.57
C ARG A 173 8.61 -24.14 1.12
N THR A 174 8.81 -23.96 -0.19
CA THR A 174 8.63 -22.68 -0.85
C THR A 174 7.17 -22.52 -1.29
N ARG A 175 6.53 -21.40 -0.90
CA ARG A 175 5.18 -21.07 -1.36
C ARG A 175 5.17 -20.83 -2.86
N THR A 176 4.18 -21.37 -3.58
CA THR A 176 4.05 -21.18 -5.03
C THR A 176 2.80 -20.38 -5.44
N HIS A 177 1.72 -20.45 -4.67
CA HIS A 177 0.50 -19.67 -4.91
C HIS A 177 -0.22 -19.23 -3.62
N CYS A 178 -1.18 -18.31 -3.73
CA CYS A 178 -2.11 -18.03 -2.64
C CYS A 178 -2.92 -19.29 -2.32
N GLY A 179 -3.07 -19.64 -1.05
CA GLY A 179 -3.77 -20.85 -0.59
C GLY A 179 -2.84 -22.05 -0.32
N ASP A 180 -1.56 -21.98 -0.68
CA ASP A 180 -0.52 -22.97 -0.33
C ASP A 180 -0.12 -22.94 1.16
N SER A 181 -0.90 -22.29 2.01
CA SER A 181 -0.58 -22.10 3.42
C SER A 181 -0.37 -23.45 4.13
N ILE A 182 0.69 -23.51 4.94
CA ILE A 182 0.96 -24.64 5.85
C ILE A 182 -0.09 -24.68 6.98
N ALA A 183 -0.72 -23.55 7.29
CA ALA A 183 -1.79 -23.47 8.28
C ALA A 183 -3.11 -23.98 7.69
N GLN A 184 -3.48 -25.22 8.06
CA GLN A 184 -4.74 -25.84 7.67
C GLN A 184 -5.93 -25.03 8.20
N GLY A 185 -6.92 -24.77 7.33
CA GLY A 185 -8.20 -24.17 7.73
C GLY A 185 -8.28 -22.64 7.68
N LEU A 186 -7.28 -21.95 7.14
CA LEU A 186 -7.36 -20.52 6.82
C LEU A 186 -7.68 -20.33 5.33
N ASP A 187 -8.81 -19.69 5.04
CA ASP A 187 -9.18 -19.27 3.67
C ASP A 187 -8.34 -18.04 3.30
N GLU A 188 -7.12 -18.29 2.80
CA GLU A 188 -6.23 -17.22 2.34
C GLU A 188 -6.82 -16.49 1.13
N GLN A 189 -7.00 -15.18 1.26
CA GLN A 189 -7.46 -14.33 0.17
C GLN A 189 -6.43 -14.30 -0.97
N ARG A 190 -6.92 -14.38 -2.21
CA ARG A 190 -6.07 -14.46 -3.40
C ARG A 190 -5.63 -13.08 -3.88
N CYS A 191 -4.36 -12.97 -4.30
CA CYS A 191 -3.87 -11.77 -4.97
C CYS A 191 -4.46 -11.61 -6.38
N ASP A 192 -4.27 -10.43 -6.98
CA ASP A 192 -4.69 -10.09 -8.34
C ASP A 192 -4.10 -10.97 -9.44
N ARG A 193 -2.98 -11.66 -9.19
CA ARG A 193 -2.42 -12.64 -10.14
C ARG A 193 -3.10 -14.01 -10.03
N CYS A 194 -3.40 -14.47 -8.81
CA CYS A 194 -4.12 -15.73 -8.58
C CYS A 194 -5.64 -15.60 -8.75
N GLN A 195 -6.16 -14.37 -8.75
CA GLN A 195 -7.55 -14.05 -9.02
C GLN A 195 -7.62 -12.78 -9.89
N PRO A 196 -7.56 -12.93 -11.23
CA PRO A 196 -7.55 -11.81 -12.17
C PRO A 196 -8.78 -10.90 -12.11
N SER A 197 -9.89 -11.33 -11.47
CA SER A 197 -11.05 -10.46 -11.26
C SER A 197 -10.74 -9.23 -10.38
N TRP A 198 -9.64 -9.26 -9.61
CA TRP A 198 -9.13 -8.08 -8.92
C TRP A 198 -8.42 -7.08 -9.84
N TYR A 199 -7.93 -7.54 -11.00
CA TYR A 199 -7.23 -6.70 -11.97
C TYR A 199 -8.24 -5.80 -12.68
N VAL A 200 -8.46 -4.62 -12.13
CA VAL A 200 -9.31 -3.59 -12.74
C VAL A 200 -8.58 -3.02 -13.97
N SER A 201 -8.70 -3.68 -15.13
CA SER A 201 -8.04 -3.22 -16.37
C SER A 201 -8.66 -1.95 -16.96
N SER A 202 -9.88 -1.61 -16.55
CA SER A 202 -10.57 -0.38 -16.96
C SER A 202 -11.53 0.04 -15.85
N TYR A 203 -11.21 1.15 -15.20
CA TYR A 203 -12.11 1.82 -14.28
C TYR A 203 -13.32 2.36 -15.05
N GLU A 204 -14.51 1.77 -14.87
CA GLU A 204 -15.78 2.41 -15.24
C GLU A 204 -16.35 3.14 -14.01
N PRO A 205 -16.47 4.48 -14.04
CA PRO A 205 -16.99 5.25 -12.91
C PRO A 205 -18.45 4.88 -12.63
N THR A 206 -18.76 4.45 -11.41
CA THR A 206 -20.12 4.56 -10.90
C THR A 206 -20.51 6.04 -10.75
N PRO A 207 -21.76 6.43 -11.07
CA PRO A 207 -22.19 7.82 -11.00
C PRO A 207 -21.95 8.42 -9.61
N SER A 208 -21.44 9.65 -9.60
CA SER A 208 -21.13 10.41 -8.39
C SER A 208 -22.36 10.60 -7.51
N ILE A 209 -22.33 10.07 -6.28
CA ILE A 209 -23.27 10.48 -5.22
C ILE A 209 -22.71 11.78 -4.61
N PRO A 210 -23.47 12.90 -4.64
CA PRO A 210 -23.02 14.17 -4.07
C PRO A 210 -22.70 14.03 -2.57
N TRP A 211 -21.62 14.67 -2.14
CA TRP A 211 -21.26 14.77 -0.73
C TRP A 211 -22.28 15.64 0.01
N GLY A 212 -23.18 15.01 0.77
CA GLY A 212 -23.99 15.70 1.78
C GLY A 212 -23.17 15.86 3.06
N ARG A 213 -23.03 17.10 3.53
CA ARG A 213 -22.67 17.35 4.94
C ARG A 213 -23.80 16.75 5.76
N GLY A 214 -23.48 15.83 6.65
CA GLY A 214 -24.43 15.39 7.66
C GLY A 214 -24.61 16.53 8.64
N ASP A 215 -25.83 17.06 8.68
CA ASP A 215 -26.35 17.90 9.75
C ASP A 215 -26.62 17.04 10.99
#